data_AF-A0A0S4L6Z6-F1
#
_entry.id   AF-A0A0S4L6Z6-F1
#
_cell.length_a   1.000
_cell.length_b   1.000
_cell.length_c   1.000
_cell.angle_alpha   90.00
_cell.angle_beta   90.00
_cell.angle_gamma   90.00
#
_symmetry.space_group_name_H-M   'P 1'
#
loop_
_entity.id
_entity.type
_entity.pdbx_description
1 polymer ?
#
loop_
_entity_poly.entity_id
_entity_poly.type
_entity_poly.pdbx_seq_one_letter_code
_entity_poly.pdbx_strand_id
1 'polypeptide(L)'
;MAEPTVFTFNYKELVTLLLKEQNIHEGIWSIYFKFGIQGANAGPDDSTLLPSVIVPITEVGIQKTNKMTNLAVDAGEVNPRKAVKKPGK
;
A
#
# COMPACT_ATOMS: atom_id res chain seq x y z
N MET A 1 -10.26 -21.32 22.45
CA MET A 1 -9.58 -20.97 21.18
C MET A 1 -9.04 -19.56 21.37
N ALA A 2 -7.72 -19.34 21.30
CA ALA A 2 -7.17 -18.00 21.48
C ALA A 2 -7.43 -17.17 20.21
N GLU A 3 -7.94 -15.95 20.37
CA GLU A 3 -8.18 -15.06 19.23
C GLU A 3 -6.84 -14.58 18.64
N PRO A 4 -6.72 -14.49 17.30
CA PRO A 4 -5.53 -13.95 16.67
C PRO A 4 -5.37 -12.46 16.99
N THR A 5 -4.18 -12.06 17.44
CA THR A 5 -3.85 -10.66 17.80
C THR A 5 -3.24 -9.86 16.65
N VAL A 6 -2.84 -10.53 15.55
CA VAL A 6 -2.20 -9.89 14.39
C VAL A 6 -2.69 -10.55 13.10
N PHE A 7 -3.09 -9.73 12.13
CA PHE A 7 -3.33 -10.13 10.75
C PHE A 7 -2.24 -9.54 9.86
N THR A 8 -1.67 -10.35 8.98
CA THR A 8 -0.62 -9.94 8.05
C THR A 8 -1.14 -9.97 6.62
N PHE A 9 -0.62 -9.06 5.80
CA PHE A 9 -0.93 -8.97 4.38
C PHE A 9 0.37 -8.81 3.61
N ASN A 10 0.48 -9.45 2.46
CA ASN A 10 1.53 -9.16 1.51
C ASN A 10 1.19 -7.89 0.69
N TYR A 11 2.16 -7.38 -0.06
CA TYR A 11 1.98 -6.14 -0.81
C TYR A 11 0.84 -6.21 -1.85
N LYS A 12 0.66 -7.35 -2.54
CA LYS A 12 -0.41 -7.50 -3.53
C LYS A 12 -1.79 -7.51 -2.88
N GLU A 13 -1.92 -8.12 -1.71
CA GLU A 13 -3.16 -8.09 -0.91
C GLU A 13 -3.48 -6.66 -0.49
N LEU A 14 -2.49 -5.91 -0.01
CA LEU A 14 -2.69 -4.52 0.37
C LEU A 14 -3.11 -3.65 -0.82
N VAL A 15 -2.46 -3.79 -1.98
CA VAL A 15 -2.85 -3.08 -3.21
C VAL A 15 -4.27 -3.48 -3.64
N THR A 16 -4.62 -4.76 -3.56
CA THR A 16 -5.96 -5.25 -3.90
C THR A 16 -7.03 -4.62 -2.99
N LEU A 17 -6.76 -4.55 -1.69
CA LEU A 17 -7.66 -3.91 -0.73
C LEU A 17 -7.85 -2.42 -1.04
N LEU A 18 -6.75 -1.69 -1.29
CA LEU A 18 -6.79 -0.26 -1.63
C LEU A 18 -7.52 0.00 -2.96
N LEU A 19 -7.33 -0.84 -3.97
CA LEU A 19 -8.06 -0.73 -5.25
C LEU A 19 -9.57 -0.91 -5.08
N LYS A 20 -9.98 -1.89 -4.25
CA LYS A 20 -11.40 -2.13 -3.95
C LYS A 20 -11.99 -0.98 -3.14
N GLU A 21 -11.28 -0.48 -2.14
CA GLU A 21 -11.70 0.67 -1.33
C GLU A 21 -11.89 1.93 -2.18
N GLN A 22 -11.00 2.17 -3.14
CA GLN A 22 -11.09 3.31 -4.06
C GLN A 22 -12.00 3.05 -5.28
N ASN A 23 -12.62 1.86 -5.37
CA ASN A 23 -13.45 1.43 -6.49
C ASN A 23 -12.78 1.60 -7.87
N ILE A 24 -11.50 1.22 -7.95
CA ILE A 24 -10.69 1.26 -9.18
C ILE A 24 -10.72 -0.12 -9.84
N HIS A 25 -11.05 -0.15 -11.13
CA HIS A 25 -11.31 -1.40 -11.86
C HIS A 25 -10.36 -1.65 -13.05
N GLU A 26 -9.44 -0.72 -13.34
CA GLU A 26 -8.66 -0.75 -14.57
C GLU A 26 -7.21 -0.31 -14.34
N GLY A 27 -6.31 -0.88 -15.13
CA GLY A 27 -4.88 -0.58 -15.13
C GLY A 27 -4.07 -1.38 -14.11
N ILE A 28 -2.76 -1.30 -14.24
CA ILE A 28 -1.81 -1.93 -13.32
C ILE A 28 -1.45 -0.91 -12.24
N TRP A 29 -1.56 -1.31 -10.98
CA TRP A 29 -1.30 -0.45 -9.83
C TRP A 29 -0.29 -1.09 -8.90
N SER A 30 0.66 -0.30 -8.43
CA SER A 30 1.69 -0.72 -7.47
C SER A 30 1.46 -0.05 -6.12
N ILE A 31 1.87 -0.70 -5.04
CA ILE A 31 1.95 -0.04 -3.73
C ILE A 31 2.87 1.19 -3.83
N TYR A 32 2.50 2.24 -3.11
CA TYR A 32 3.22 3.50 -3.00
C TYR A 32 3.53 3.78 -1.53
N PHE A 33 4.76 4.21 -1.26
CA PHE A 33 5.20 4.70 0.04
C PHE A 33 5.90 6.04 -0.14
N LYS A 34 5.57 6.99 0.72
CA LYS A 34 6.29 8.27 0.81
C LYS A 34 7.16 8.28 2.06
N PHE A 35 8.47 8.35 1.85
CA PHE A 35 9.42 8.45 2.93
C PHE A 35 9.77 9.92 3.21
N GLY A 36 9.79 10.30 4.48
CA GLY A 36 10.49 11.50 4.94
C GLY A 36 11.96 11.17 5.20
N ILE A 37 12.81 12.19 5.21
CA ILE A 37 14.20 12.08 5.67
C ILE A 37 14.48 13.28 6.56
N GLN A 38 14.90 13.02 7.79
CA GLN A 38 15.26 14.05 8.74
C GLN A 38 16.55 13.68 9.47
N GLY A 39 17.51 14.61 9.50
CA GLY A 39 18.67 14.52 10.38
C GLY A 39 18.30 14.96 11.78
N ALA A 40 18.71 14.20 12.79
CA ALA A 40 18.54 14.55 14.19
C ALA A 40 19.71 14.00 15.02
N ASN A 41 20.07 14.68 16.10
CA ASN A 41 20.91 14.08 17.14
C ASN A 41 19.98 13.22 18.01
N ALA A 42 20.19 11.90 17.99
CA ALA A 42 19.35 10.95 18.72
C ALA A 42 20.24 9.98 19.52
N GLY A 43 19.72 9.53 20.66
CA GLY A 43 20.41 8.62 21.57
C GLY A 43 19.41 8.00 22.55
N PRO A 44 19.84 7.02 23.35
CA PRO A 44 19.03 6.44 24.42
C PRO A 44 18.59 7.50 25.46
N ASP A 45 19.41 8.53 25.65
CA ASP A 45 19.22 9.65 26.57
C ASP A 45 19.94 10.91 26.07
N ASP A 46 19.71 12.03 26.77
CA ASP A 46 20.23 13.36 26.42
C ASP A 46 21.76 13.49 26.58
N SER A 47 22.41 12.57 27.29
CA SER A 47 23.87 12.60 27.52
C SER A 47 24.66 11.85 26.45
N THR A 48 23.99 11.02 25.64
CA THR A 48 24.62 10.11 24.66
C THR A 48 24.04 10.28 23.26
N LEU A 49 23.95 11.53 22.80
CA LEU A 49 23.41 11.85 21.48
C LEU A 49 24.42 11.61 20.35
N LEU A 50 23.96 10.98 19.25
CA LEU A 50 24.72 10.76 18.03
C LEU A 50 23.98 11.35 16.81
N PRO A 51 24.71 11.95 15.85
CA PRO A 51 24.12 12.33 14.56
C PRO A 51 23.47 11.13 13.88
N SER A 52 22.18 11.25 13.63
CA SER A 52 21.32 10.17 13.17
C SER A 52 20.42 10.62 12.02
N VAL A 53 19.91 9.66 11.26
CA VAL A 53 18.91 9.88 10.21
C VAL A 53 17.64 9.12 10.57
N ILE A 54 16.51 9.83 10.58
CA ILE A 54 15.17 9.28 10.80
C ILE A 54 14.48 9.20 9.44
N VAL A 55 14.01 8.00 9.08
CA VAL A 55 13.32 7.71 7.81
C VAL A 55 11.89 7.25 8.11
N PRO A 56 10.94 8.19 8.33
CA PRO A 56 9.55 7.82 8.57
C PRO A 56 8.83 7.49 7.27
N ILE A 57 7.91 6.52 7.31
CA ILE A 57 6.86 6.38 6.29
C ILE A 57 5.76 7.39 6.64
N THR A 58 5.53 8.34 5.75
CA THR A 58 4.57 9.43 5.95
C THR A 58 3.24 9.18 5.26
N GLU A 59 3.25 8.42 4.16
CA GLU A 59 2.04 8.07 3.41
C GLU A 59 2.17 6.65 2.84
N VAL A 60 1.03 5.96 2.76
CA VAL A 60 0.86 4.66 2.10
C VAL A 60 -0.28 4.79 1.10
N GLY A 61 -0.11 4.29 -0.12
CA GLY A 61 -1.14 4.36 -1.14
C GLY A 61 -0.89 3.42 -2.29
N ILE A 62 -1.53 3.71 -3.42
CA ILE A 62 -1.33 3.01 -4.69
C ILE A 62 -1.03 4.02 -5.79
N GLN A 63 -0.17 3.64 -6.73
CA GLN A 63 0.16 4.45 -7.90
C GLN A 63 -0.01 3.63 -9.18
N LYS A 64 -0.52 4.28 -10.22
CA LYS A 64 -0.64 3.68 -11.54
C LYS A 64 0.75 3.43 -12.12
N THR A 65 0.95 2.27 -12.73
CA THR A 65 2.21 1.88 -13.35
C THR A 65 1.96 1.11 -14.65
N ASN A 66 2.98 1.00 -15.50
CA ASN A 66 2.94 0.19 -16.71
C ASN A 66 3.74 -1.11 -16.57
N LYS A 67 4.38 -1.34 -15.42
CA LYS A 67 5.25 -2.50 -15.18
C LYS A 67 4.63 -3.42 -14.13
N MET A 68 4.37 -4.67 -14.52
CA MET A 68 3.97 -5.70 -13.58
C MET A 68 5.18 -6.15 -12.74
N THR A 69 5.01 -6.18 -11.42
CA THR A 69 6.05 -6.58 -10.45
C THR A 69 5.43 -7.36 -9.29
N ASN A 70 6.23 -7.79 -8.32
CA ASN A 70 5.71 -8.33 -7.05
C ASN A 70 4.97 -7.30 -6.19
N LEU A 71 5.10 -6.01 -6.50
CA LEU A 71 4.45 -4.90 -5.81
C LEU A 71 3.18 -4.40 -6.50
N ALA A 72 2.84 -4.95 -7.66
CA ALA A 72 1.75 -4.50 -8.49
C ALA A 72 0.71 -5.60 -8.78
N VAL A 73 -0.52 -5.16 -9.04
CA VAL A 73 -1.65 -6.00 -9.47
C VAL A 73 -2.42 -5.31 -10.60
N ASP A 74 -3.09 -6.10 -11.44
CA ASP A 74 -4.06 -5.58 -12.40
C ASP A 74 -5.42 -5.38 -11.72
N ALA A 75 -5.93 -4.15 -11.73
CA ALA A 75 -7.21 -3.81 -11.11
C ALA A 75 -8.40 -4.52 -11.78
N GLY A 76 -8.33 -4.82 -13.07
CA GLY A 76 -9.37 -5.55 -13.79
C GLY A 76 -9.46 -7.01 -13.37
N GLU A 77 -8.34 -7.60 -12.96
CA GLU A 77 -8.30 -8.98 -12.46
C GLU A 77 -8.84 -9.08 -11.02
N VAL A 78 -8.47 -8.13 -10.15
CA VAL A 78 -8.79 -8.22 -8.72
C VAL A 78 -10.07 -7.47 -8.31
N ASN A 79 -10.53 -6.53 -9.14
CA ASN A 79 -11.74 -5.73 -8.92
C ASN A 79 -12.51 -5.46 -10.23
N PRO A 80 -13.03 -6.50 -10.92
CA PRO A 80 -13.71 -6.32 -12.20
C PRO A 80 -15.01 -5.52 -12.08
N ARG A 81 -15.31 -4.66 -13.06
CA ARG A 81 -16.62 -4.02 -13.17
C ARG A 81 -17.71 -5.09 -13.33
N LYS A 82 -18.74 -5.04 -12.49
CA LYS A 82 -19.93 -5.88 -12.70
C LYS A 82 -20.54 -5.53 -14.07
N ALA A 83 -20.69 -6.52 -14.94
CA ALA A 83 -21.33 -6.31 -16.23
C ALA A 83 -22.77 -5.82 -16.00
N VAL A 84 -23.12 -4.68 -16.58
CA VAL A 84 -24.52 -4.23 -16.63
C VAL A 84 -25.28 -5.21 -17.51
N LYS A 85 -26.10 -6.08 -16.91
CA LYS A 85 -27.05 -6.89 -17.68
C LYS A 85 -27.98 -5.92 -18.39
N LYS A 86 -27.90 -5.82 -19.72
CA LYS A 86 -28.92 -5.11 -20.50
C LYS A 86 -30.27 -5.74 -20.19
N PRO A 87 -31.31 -4.97 -19.82
CA PRO A 87 -32.65 -5.53 -19.67
C PRO A 87 -33.03 -6.16 -21.01
N GLY A 88 -33.49 -7.42 -20.96
CA GLY A 88 -33.85 -8.20 -22.13
C GLY A 88 -34.80 -7.43 -23.03
N LYS A 89 -34.50 -7.45 -24.32
CA LYS A 89 -35.34 -6.89 -25.37
C LYS A 89 -36.42 -7.90 -25.75
#